data_AF-A0A7X7RRJ2-F1
#
_entry.id   AF-A0A7X7RRJ2-F1
#
_cell.length_a   1.000
_cell.length_b   1.000
_cell.length_c   1.000
_cell.angle_alpha   90.00
_cell.angle_beta   90.00
_cell.angle_gamma   90.00
#
_symmetry.space_group_name_H-M   'P 1'
#
loop_
_entity.id
_entity.type
_entity.pdbx_description
1 polymer ?
#
loop_
_entity_poly.entity_id
_entity_poly.type
_entity_poly.pdbx_seq_one_letter_code
_entity_poly.pdbx_strand_id
1 'polypeptide(L)'
;MPDETLNTIQLQKEFLGGHDFVKLGQSIAHENWQIAGMTAQKMHRMAKAAGLFMFDRSFISMKQCIAHKNKQQAQDVLASVTAKRVQLLNNFEKEKL
;
A
#
# COMPACT_ATOMS: atom_id res chain seq x y z
N MET A 1 -8.74 13.44 25.86
CA MET A 1 -9.22 12.29 25.06
C MET A 1 -8.02 11.60 24.44
N PRO A 2 -7.50 10.48 25.01
CA PRO A 2 -6.25 9.87 24.55
C PRO A 2 -6.37 8.70 23.53
N ASP A 3 -7.55 8.30 23.06
CA ASP A 3 -7.71 6.95 22.44
C ASP A 3 -7.65 6.88 20.89
N GLU A 4 -8.18 7.87 20.15
CA GLU A 4 -8.30 7.76 18.68
C GLU A 4 -6.98 7.95 17.91
N THR A 5 -6.11 8.82 18.42
CA THR A 5 -4.83 9.14 17.77
C THR A 5 -3.85 7.97 17.85
N LEU A 6 -3.81 7.27 18.99
CA LEU A 6 -2.95 6.09 19.17
C LEU A 6 -3.37 4.94 18.24
N ASN A 7 -4.68 4.73 18.08
CA ASN A 7 -5.22 3.72 17.18
C ASN A 7 -4.85 4.01 15.72
N THR A 8 -4.96 5.26 15.28
CA THR A 8 -4.61 5.66 13.91
C THR A 8 -3.11 5.47 13.61
N ILE A 9 -2.23 5.85 14.54
CA ILE A 9 -0.77 5.64 14.38
C ILE A 9 -0.44 4.15 14.31
N GLN A 10 -1.12 3.31 15.09
CA GLN A 10 -0.93 1.86 15.05
C GLN A 10 -1.35 1.29 13.69
N LEU A 11 -2.52 1.68 13.18
CA LEU A 11 -2.99 1.27 11.84
C LEU A 11 -2.03 1.71 10.72
N GLN A 12 -1.44 2.90 10.84
CA GLN A 12 -0.43 3.39 9.89
C GLN A 12 0.84 2.54 9.93
N LYS A 13 1.33 2.17 11.12
CA LYS A 13 2.48 1.28 11.28
C LYS A 13 2.21 -0.11 10.73
N GLU A 14 1.03 -0.67 11.00
CA GLU A 14 0.63 -1.99 10.49
C GLU A 14 0.53 -2.00 8.96
N PHE A 15 -0.08 -0.96 8.38
CA PHE A 15 -0.12 -0.81 6.93
C PHE A 15 1.30 -0.69 6.37
N LEU A 16 2.10 0.30 6.81
CA LEU A 16 3.43 0.56 6.27
C LEU A 16 4.42 -0.59 6.54
N GLY A 17 4.28 -1.32 7.64
CA GLY A 17 5.12 -2.48 7.97
C GLY A 17 4.67 -3.79 7.32
N GLY A 18 3.46 -3.84 6.75
CA GLY A 18 2.83 -5.08 6.30
C GLY A 18 3.52 -5.79 5.13
N HIS A 19 3.41 -7.12 5.12
CA HIS A 19 3.94 -7.98 4.04
C HIS A 19 3.11 -7.93 2.74
N ASP A 20 1.95 -7.25 2.74
CA ASP A 20 1.07 -7.18 1.58
C ASP A 20 1.74 -6.49 0.37
N PHE A 21 2.71 -5.58 0.58
CA PHE A 21 3.50 -4.99 -0.52
C PHE A 21 4.33 -6.03 -1.27
N VAL A 22 4.98 -6.94 -0.53
CA VAL A 22 5.78 -8.03 -1.12
C VAL A 22 4.86 -9.01 -1.83
N LYS A 23 3.74 -9.38 -1.21
CA LYS A 23 2.73 -10.26 -1.80
C LYS A 23 2.15 -9.67 -3.10
N LEU A 24 1.86 -8.37 -3.12
CA LEU A 24 1.38 -7.70 -4.32
C LEU A 24 2.45 -7.71 -5.42
N GLY A 25 3.71 -7.41 -5.09
CA GLY A 25 4.82 -7.48 -6.04
C GLY A 25 5.03 -8.87 -6.63
N GLN A 26 5.02 -9.91 -5.80
CA GLN A 26 5.15 -11.29 -6.25
C GLN A 26 3.98 -11.70 -7.14
N SER A 27 2.74 -11.38 -6.77
CA SER A 27 1.57 -11.73 -7.59
C SER A 27 1.54 -11.01 -8.94
N ILE A 28 1.98 -9.74 -9.02
CA ILE A 28 2.16 -9.03 -10.30
C ILE A 28 3.28 -9.65 -11.13
N ALA A 29 4.42 -9.97 -10.51
CA ALA A 29 5.58 -10.54 -11.22
C ALA A 29 5.27 -11.90 -11.86
N HIS A 30 4.48 -12.72 -11.19
CA HIS A 30 4.01 -14.03 -11.69
C HIS A 30 2.66 -13.95 -12.42
N GLU A 31 2.15 -12.76 -12.69
CA GLU A 31 0.90 -12.54 -13.43
C GLU A 31 -0.32 -13.24 -12.82
N ASN A 32 -0.29 -13.46 -11.51
CA ASN A 32 -1.42 -13.97 -10.75
C ASN A 32 -2.40 -12.82 -10.46
N TRP A 33 -3.13 -12.40 -11.50
CA TRP A 33 -3.99 -11.23 -11.50
C TRP A 33 -5.12 -11.29 -10.46
N GLN A 34 -5.63 -12.49 -10.17
CA GLN A 34 -6.64 -12.68 -9.13
C GLN A 34 -6.08 -12.35 -7.74
N ILE A 35 -4.91 -12.91 -7.40
CA ILE A 35 -4.26 -12.63 -6.11
C ILE A 35 -3.81 -11.17 -6.05
N ALA A 36 -3.29 -10.61 -7.14
CA ALA A 36 -2.90 -9.21 -7.22
C ALA A 36 -4.09 -8.28 -6.96
N GLY A 37 -5.24 -8.54 -7.61
CA GLY A 37 -6.47 -7.75 -7.42
C GLY A 37 -7.00 -7.82 -6.00
N MET A 38 -7.07 -9.02 -5.41
CA MET A 38 -7.49 -9.20 -4.02
C MET A 38 -6.56 -8.48 -3.03
N THR A 39 -5.25 -8.58 -3.25
CA THR A 39 -4.24 -7.96 -2.40
C THR A 39 -4.29 -6.43 -2.52
N ALA A 40 -4.36 -5.89 -3.74
CA ALA A 40 -4.50 -4.45 -3.97
C ALA A 40 -5.78 -3.88 -3.33
N GLN A 41 -6.90 -4.59 -3.42
CA GLN A 41 -8.16 -4.16 -2.81
C GLN A 41 -8.11 -4.20 -1.28
N LYS A 42 -7.46 -5.21 -0.68
CA LYS A 42 -7.21 -5.28 0.77
C LYS A 42 -6.35 -4.10 1.23
N MET A 43 -5.22 -3.87 0.57
CA MET A 43 -4.30 -2.78 0.90
C MET A 43 -4.98 -1.41 0.76
N HIS A 44 -5.82 -1.21 -0.26
CA HIS A 44 -6.58 0.02 -0.42
C HIS A 44 -7.50 0.31 0.77
N ARG A 45 -8.20 -0.72 1.29
CA ARG A 45 -9.04 -0.59 2.49
C ARG A 45 -8.22 -0.29 3.74
N MET A 46 -7.09 -0.97 3.92
CA MET A 46 -6.19 -0.72 5.06
C MET A 46 -5.61 0.70 5.05
N ALA A 47 -5.18 1.20 3.89
CA ALA A 47 -4.68 2.57 3.75
C ALA A 47 -5.76 3.59 4.15
N LYS A 48 -7.01 3.39 3.72
CA LYS A 48 -8.14 4.26 4.11
C LYS A 48 -8.43 4.21 5.60
N ALA A 49 -8.45 3.01 6.19
CA ALA A 49 -8.64 2.84 7.63
C ALA A 49 -7.53 3.52 8.45
N ALA A 50 -6.30 3.53 7.93
CA ALA A 50 -5.16 4.21 8.52
C ALA A 50 -5.10 5.73 8.25
N GLY A 51 -6.10 6.31 7.56
CA GLY A 51 -6.11 7.72 7.17
C GLY A 51 -5.07 8.10 6.11
N LEU A 52 -4.46 7.12 5.43
CA LEU A 52 -3.42 7.31 4.44
C LEU A 52 -4.01 7.53 3.03
N PHE A 53 -4.88 8.53 2.91
CA PHE A 53 -5.60 8.86 1.67
C PHE A 53 -4.68 9.23 0.49
N MET A 54 -3.43 9.61 0.77
CA MET A 54 -2.44 9.89 -0.28
C MET A 54 -2.18 8.69 -1.21
N PHE A 55 -2.46 7.46 -0.77
CA PHE A 55 -2.31 6.26 -1.61
C PHE A 55 -3.53 5.97 -2.50
N ASP A 56 -4.66 6.66 -2.33
CA ASP A 56 -5.92 6.31 -3.00
C ASP A 56 -5.79 6.29 -4.51
N ARG A 57 -5.18 7.33 -5.09
CA ARG A 57 -4.97 7.42 -6.54
C ARG A 57 -4.11 6.26 -7.05
N SER A 58 -3.03 5.94 -6.33
CA SER A 58 -2.14 4.85 -6.71
C SER A 58 -2.84 3.49 -6.67
N PHE A 59 -3.69 3.22 -5.68
CA PHE A 59 -4.46 1.98 -5.63
C PHE A 59 -5.57 1.91 -6.69
N ILE A 60 -6.16 3.05 -7.06
CA ILE A 60 -7.09 3.10 -8.19
C ILE A 60 -6.37 2.75 -9.50
N SER A 61 -5.23 3.38 -9.77
CA SER A 61 -4.39 3.08 -10.94
C SER A 61 -3.91 1.63 -10.93
N MET A 62 -3.46 1.11 -9.78
CA MET A 62 -3.05 -0.29 -9.63
C MET A 62 -4.17 -1.26 -10.04
N LYS A 63 -5.41 -1.03 -9.55
CA LYS A 63 -6.56 -1.87 -9.89
C LYS A 63 -6.90 -1.80 -11.39
N GLN A 64 -6.75 -0.63 -12.02
CA GLN A 64 -6.90 -0.50 -13.47
C GLN A 64 -5.81 -1.30 -14.20
N CYS A 65 -4.54 -1.19 -13.83
CA CYS A 65 -3.46 -1.96 -14.44
C CYS A 65 -3.70 -3.47 -14.32
N ILE A 66 -4.12 -3.95 -13.15
CA ILE A 66 -4.44 -5.36 -12.90
C ILE A 66 -5.63 -5.82 -13.76
N ALA A 67 -6.70 -5.03 -13.85
CA ALA A 67 -7.87 -5.35 -14.67
C ALA A 67 -7.52 -5.50 -16.16
N HIS A 68 -6.61 -4.64 -16.66
CA HIS A 68 -6.09 -4.70 -18.03
C HIS A 68 -4.90 -5.66 -18.19
N LYS A 69 -4.49 -6.37 -17.13
CA LYS A 69 -3.32 -7.27 -17.10
C LYS A 69 -2.02 -6.61 -17.58
N ASN A 70 -1.88 -5.31 -17.34
CA ASN A 70 -0.70 -4.55 -17.74
C ASN A 70 0.38 -4.66 -16.67
N LYS A 71 1.26 -5.65 -16.84
CA LYS A 71 2.35 -5.96 -15.90
C LYS A 71 3.30 -4.81 -15.66
N GLN A 72 3.82 -4.20 -16.73
CA GLN A 72 4.80 -3.13 -16.62
C GLN A 72 4.23 -1.94 -15.85
N GLN A 73 3.04 -1.47 -16.24
CA GLN A 73 2.42 -0.35 -15.55
C GLN A 73 2.07 -0.69 -14.09
N ALA A 74 1.65 -1.93 -13.80
CA ALA A 74 1.42 -2.36 -12.43
C ALA A 74 2.71 -2.33 -11.59
N GLN A 75 3.85 -2.73 -12.18
CA GLN A 75 5.16 -2.63 -11.52
C GLN A 75 5.59 -1.19 -11.30
N ASP A 76 5.38 -0.30 -12.27
CA ASP A 76 5.71 1.13 -12.16
C ASP A 76 4.90 1.82 -11.04
N VAL A 77 3.60 1.52 -10.96
CA VAL A 77 2.73 2.01 -9.88
C VAL A 77 3.19 1.44 -8.54
N LEU A 78 3.56 0.15 -8.47
CA LEU A 78 4.02 -0.48 -7.23
C LEU A 78 5.34 0.13 -6.75
N ALA A 79 6.27 0.43 -7.66
CA ALA A 79 7.52 1.09 -7.34
C ALA A 79 7.25 2.46 -6.71
N SER A 80 6.35 3.25 -7.30
CA SER A 80 5.94 4.56 -6.77
C SER A 80 5.31 4.46 -5.37
N VAL A 81 4.42 3.49 -5.17
CA VAL A 81 3.80 3.20 -3.87
C VAL A 81 4.84 2.78 -2.83
N THR A 82 5.82 1.96 -3.22
CA THR A 82 6.88 1.47 -2.34
C THR A 82 7.85 2.58 -1.95
N ALA A 83 8.23 3.45 -2.88
CA ALA A 83 9.05 4.62 -2.59
C ALA A 83 8.37 5.54 -1.56
N LYS A 84 7.05 5.78 -1.74
CA LYS A 84 6.28 6.58 -0.79
C LYS A 84 6.18 5.93 0.59
N ARG A 85 5.97 4.62 0.64
CA ARG A 85 5.98 3.84 1.88
C ARG A 85 7.29 4.01 2.64
N VAL A 86 8.44 3.87 1.97
CA VAL A 86 9.76 4.03 2.59
C VAL A 86 9.95 5.46 3.12
N GLN A 87 9.53 6.47 2.35
CA GLN A 87 9.57 7.86 2.81
C GLN A 87 8.79 8.05 4.13
N LEU A 88 7.59 7.47 4.22
CA LEU A 88 6.76 7.58 5.43
C LEU A 88 7.38 6.84 6.62
N LEU A 89 7.90 5.63 6.42
CA LEU A 89 8.59 4.87 7.46
C LEU A 89 9.78 5.65 8.04
N ASN A 90 10.60 6.25 7.18
CA ASN A 90 11.73 7.06 7.61
C ASN A 90 11.31 8.30 8.42
N ASN A 91 10.14 8.89 8.10
CA ASN A 91 9.62 10.01 8.88
C ASN A 91 9.17 9.55 10.27
N PHE A 92 8.50 8.40 10.39
CA PHE A 92 8.12 7.82 11.68
C PHE A 92 9.31 7.47 12.57
N GLU A 93 10.44 7.07 11.98
CA GLU A 93 11.67 6.78 12.73
C GLU A 93 12.34 8.07 13.22
N LYS A 94 12.34 9.13 12.41
CA LYS A 94 12.90 10.44 12.77
C LYS A 94 12.12 11.15 13.88
N GLU A 95 10.80 11.00 13.93
CA GLU A 95 9.97 11.58 15.00
C GLU A 95 10.15 10.87 16.36
N LYS A 96 10.85 9.73 16.41
CA LYS A 96 11.18 9.01 17.65
C LYS A 96 12.54 9.39 18.25
N LEU A 97 13.32 10.24 17.57
CA LEU A 97 14.61 10.80 18.01
C LEU A 97 14.43 12.25 18.47
#